data_AF-A0A4D7JU88-F1
#
_entry.id   AF-A0A4D7JU88-F1
#
_cell.length_a   1.000
_cell.length_b   1.000
_cell.length_c   1.000
_cell.angle_alpha   90.00
_cell.angle_beta   90.00
_cell.angle_gamma   90.00
#
_symmetry.space_group_name_H-M   'P 1'
#
loop_
_entity.id
_entity.type
_entity.pdbx_description
1 polymer ?
#
loop_
_entity_poly.entity_id
_entity_poly.type
_entity_poly.pdbx_seq_one_letter_code
_entity_poly.pdbx_strand_id
1 'polypeptide(L)'
;MNRLKEIITLIFICLPIFSYGQSKEEIIKKAQELMLENYIFLDKAGKTNTHLDKLLKSNYFDEFKEPKKFARALSKEMQKITKDKHLNITPPPPPPHPNSETDFITRHLEIYERFREGGFGKINLLKGNVGYVELKGFRKEDIPKVDAIMDYLSTADAIIIDLRGNGGGNSLGLYWSSYFLGENIPLSGVYERRTDTYKELKTVSVKGRNRMEVPLFVLTSDFTFSAAEAFAYDLQSRKRAIIIGESTGGGAHPVNHMPLTGGYGIIMPYARSINPITKTNWEGVGVQPDIPVTKEEAFSKAHELAIKAATDYREEPFNKLKTILLKKKLTTDDESQVYDLISLLLSRKHIEKFMVNDMGYFYLDNHQIHSALAIFKANLKIFPGSPNAHDSYAEGLALNGEKNQALKHYKKAVKLAEEQNDPRLLSYKKNLSDFKATITSVTGQ
;
A
#
# COMPACT_ATOMS: atom_id res chain seq x y z
N MET A 1 34.25 -56.13 -75.56
CA MET A 1 32.79 -56.21 -75.34
C MET A 1 32.31 -54.89 -74.79
N ASN A 2 31.55 -54.15 -75.61
CA ASN A 2 31.03 -52.80 -75.37
C ASN A 2 30.13 -52.73 -74.13
N ARG A 3 30.28 -51.68 -73.32
CA ARG A 3 29.15 -51.07 -72.59
C ARG A 3 29.27 -49.54 -72.59
N LEU A 4 28.37 -48.94 -73.35
CA LEU A 4 27.90 -47.55 -73.27
C LEU A 4 27.56 -47.19 -71.80
N LYS A 5 27.95 -46.00 -71.35
CA LYS A 5 27.33 -45.33 -70.19
C LYS A 5 26.77 -44.00 -70.67
N GLU A 6 25.45 -43.89 -70.61
CA GLU A 6 24.67 -42.69 -70.88
C GLU A 6 24.91 -41.65 -69.78
N ILE A 7 25.02 -40.38 -70.18
CA ILE A 7 25.11 -39.22 -69.30
C ILE A 7 23.68 -38.67 -69.15
N ILE A 8 23.12 -38.77 -67.94
CA ILE A 8 21.87 -38.08 -67.56
C ILE A 8 22.26 -36.75 -66.91
N THR A 9 22.00 -35.66 -67.62
CA THR A 9 22.14 -34.29 -67.10
C THR A 9 20.86 -33.92 -66.34
N LEU A 10 20.92 -33.89 -65.02
CA LEU A 10 19.82 -33.45 -64.16
C LEU A 10 19.85 -31.92 -64.03
N ILE A 11 18.89 -31.23 -64.65
CA ILE A 11 18.71 -29.78 -64.52
C ILE A 11 17.96 -29.50 -63.20
N PHE A 12 18.67 -28.95 -62.21
CA PHE A 12 18.07 -28.40 -60.99
C PHE A 12 17.41 -27.07 -61.32
N ILE A 13 16.07 -27.05 -61.42
CA ILE A 13 15.30 -25.81 -61.40
C ILE A 13 15.24 -25.33 -59.95
N CYS A 14 16.14 -24.42 -59.58
CA CYS A 14 15.99 -23.62 -58.35
C CYS A 14 14.80 -22.67 -58.52
N LEU A 15 13.63 -23.07 -58.02
CA LEU A 15 12.57 -22.11 -57.73
C LEU A 15 13.00 -21.27 -56.51
N PRO A 16 13.05 -19.93 -56.60
CA PRO A 16 13.36 -19.11 -55.45
C PRO A 16 12.21 -19.27 -54.45
N ILE A 17 12.55 -19.78 -53.27
CA ILE A 17 11.69 -19.68 -52.10
C ILE A 17 11.62 -18.18 -51.77
N PHE A 18 10.57 -17.51 -52.26
CA PHE A 18 10.20 -16.20 -51.75
C PHE A 18 9.78 -16.38 -50.29
N SER A 19 10.74 -16.22 -49.38
CA SER A 19 10.43 -15.85 -48.01
C SER A 19 9.73 -14.49 -48.08
N TYR A 20 8.39 -14.48 -47.97
CA TYR A 20 7.63 -13.25 -47.78
C TYR A 20 8.08 -12.64 -46.45
N GLY A 21 9.13 -11.82 -46.49
CA GLY A 21 9.43 -10.90 -45.41
C GLY A 21 8.24 -9.94 -45.30
N GLN A 22 7.41 -10.12 -44.26
CA GLN A 22 6.24 -9.27 -44.03
C GLN A 22 6.64 -7.79 -44.04
N SER A 23 5.85 -6.97 -44.72
CA SER A 23 6.22 -5.58 -44.96
C SER A 23 5.89 -4.72 -43.72
N LYS A 24 6.67 -3.67 -43.51
CA LYS A 24 6.38 -2.66 -42.45
C LYS A 24 5.00 -2.03 -42.63
N GLU A 25 4.53 -1.98 -43.87
CA GLU A 25 3.19 -1.51 -44.20
C GLU A 25 2.11 -2.38 -43.57
N GLU A 26 2.22 -3.72 -43.64
CA GLU A 26 1.25 -4.62 -42.99
C GLU A 26 1.19 -4.40 -41.47
N ILE A 27 2.34 -4.21 -40.83
CA ILE A 27 2.44 -3.93 -39.38
C ILE A 27 1.73 -2.61 -39.05
N ILE A 28 2.00 -1.56 -39.83
CA ILE A 28 1.42 -0.24 -39.63
C ILE A 28 -0.09 -0.27 -39.89
N LYS A 29 -0.54 -0.93 -40.95
CA LYS A 29 -1.97 -1.09 -41.27
C LYS A 29 -2.70 -1.82 -40.14
N LYS A 30 -2.10 -2.89 -39.59
CA LYS A 30 -2.70 -3.56 -38.43
C LYS A 30 -2.75 -2.68 -37.19
N ALA A 31 -1.70 -1.89 -36.93
CA ALA A 31 -1.70 -0.93 -35.83
C ALA A 31 -2.78 0.15 -36.02
N GLN A 32 -2.99 0.64 -37.25
CA GLN A 32 -4.03 1.61 -37.58
C GLN A 32 -5.45 1.08 -37.31
N GLU A 33 -5.74 -0.18 -37.68
CA GLU A 33 -7.01 -0.85 -37.36
C GLU A 33 -7.23 -0.89 -35.84
N LEU A 34 -6.24 -1.41 -35.10
CA LEU A 34 -6.32 -1.55 -33.64
C LEU A 34 -6.48 -0.19 -32.94
N MET A 35 -5.88 0.88 -33.46
CA MET A 35 -6.05 2.23 -32.93
C MET A 35 -7.51 2.68 -33.01
N LEU A 36 -8.20 2.47 -34.14
CA LEU A 36 -9.61 2.87 -34.29
C LEU A 36 -10.54 2.00 -33.43
N GLU A 37 -10.26 0.71 -33.35
CA GLU A 37 -11.06 -0.24 -32.61
C GLU A 37 -10.94 -0.07 -31.09
N ASN A 38 -9.71 0.15 -30.59
CA ASN A 38 -9.41 -0.04 -29.17
C ASN A 38 -8.93 1.23 -28.45
N TYR A 39 -8.30 2.19 -29.14
CA TYR A 39 -7.71 3.35 -28.46
C TYR A 39 -8.80 4.18 -27.78
N ILE A 40 -8.57 4.62 -26.55
CA ILE A 40 -9.57 5.34 -25.75
C ILE A 40 -10.01 6.68 -26.39
N PHE A 41 -9.16 7.34 -27.19
CA PHE A 41 -9.49 8.61 -27.87
C PHE A 41 -9.60 8.43 -29.39
N LEU A 42 -10.82 8.24 -29.88
CA LEU A 42 -11.07 7.94 -31.30
C LEU A 42 -10.60 9.05 -32.26
N ASP A 43 -10.73 10.32 -31.86
CA ASP A 43 -10.27 11.45 -32.70
C ASP A 43 -8.73 11.42 -32.89
N LYS A 44 -8.00 11.14 -31.80
CA LYS A 44 -6.55 11.00 -31.81
C LYS A 44 -6.11 9.75 -32.58
N ALA A 45 -6.87 8.66 -32.51
CA ALA A 45 -6.63 7.47 -33.34
C ALA A 45 -6.71 7.82 -34.83
N GLY A 46 -7.78 8.50 -35.28
CA GLY A 46 -7.92 8.93 -36.67
C GLY A 46 -6.80 9.86 -37.15
N LYS A 47 -6.42 10.84 -36.32
CA LYS A 47 -5.28 11.74 -36.59
C LYS A 47 -3.95 11.00 -36.67
N THR A 48 -3.73 10.02 -35.79
CA THR A 48 -2.54 9.18 -35.78
C THR A 48 -2.47 8.35 -37.06
N ASN A 49 -3.58 7.72 -37.47
CA ASN A 49 -3.62 6.94 -38.70
C ASN A 49 -3.31 7.78 -39.93
N THR A 50 -3.89 8.99 -40.01
CA THR A 50 -3.61 9.95 -41.09
C THR A 50 -2.13 10.35 -41.13
N HIS A 51 -1.50 10.54 -39.98
CA HIS A 51 -0.06 10.82 -39.86
C HIS A 51 0.78 9.64 -40.37
N LEU A 52 0.44 8.41 -39.94
CA LEU A 52 1.14 7.20 -40.37
C LEU A 52 1.00 6.94 -41.88
N ASP A 53 -0.15 7.23 -42.49
CA ASP A 53 -0.33 7.12 -43.94
C ASP A 53 0.59 8.08 -44.72
N LYS A 54 0.82 9.29 -44.21
CA LYS A 54 1.77 10.24 -44.81
C LYS A 54 3.20 9.71 -44.74
N LEU A 55 3.59 9.15 -43.60
CA LEU A 55 4.94 8.59 -43.40
C LEU A 55 5.18 7.32 -44.22
N LEU A 56 4.15 6.49 -44.43
CA LEU A 56 4.20 5.36 -45.36
C LEU A 56 4.43 5.85 -46.80
N LYS A 57 3.66 6.83 -47.26
CA LYS A 57 3.82 7.40 -48.61
C LYS A 57 5.18 8.04 -48.85
N SER A 58 5.82 8.58 -47.81
CA SER A 58 7.16 9.17 -47.90
C SER A 58 8.28 8.16 -47.68
N ASN A 59 7.98 6.86 -47.56
CA ASN A 59 8.94 5.79 -47.25
C ASN A 59 9.79 6.06 -45.99
N TYR A 60 9.26 6.84 -45.03
CA TYR A 60 10.00 7.25 -43.83
C TYR A 60 10.49 6.04 -43.05
N PHE A 61 9.66 5.00 -42.92
CA PHE A 61 10.01 3.84 -42.11
C PHE A 61 11.07 2.94 -42.74
N ASP A 62 11.44 3.12 -44.01
CA ASP A 62 12.40 2.27 -44.71
C ASP A 62 13.82 2.38 -44.16
N GLU A 63 14.18 3.50 -43.54
CA GLU A 63 15.48 3.72 -42.92
C GLU A 63 15.71 2.80 -41.70
N PHE A 64 14.64 2.41 -40.99
CA PHE A 64 14.75 1.62 -39.76
C PHE A 64 14.83 0.11 -40.07
N LYS A 65 16.02 -0.39 -40.42
CA LYS A 65 16.20 -1.81 -40.79
C LYS A 65 16.07 -2.78 -39.61
N GLU A 66 16.47 -2.36 -38.41
CA GLU A 66 16.40 -3.20 -37.21
C GLU A 66 14.98 -3.17 -36.59
N PRO A 67 14.39 -4.33 -36.21
CA PRO A 67 13.05 -4.38 -35.62
C PRO A 67 12.84 -3.48 -34.40
N LYS A 68 13.83 -3.41 -33.51
CA LYS A 68 13.81 -2.54 -32.33
C LYS A 68 13.80 -1.05 -32.70
N LYS A 69 14.57 -0.66 -33.73
CA LYS A 69 14.61 0.72 -34.21
C LYS A 69 13.30 1.10 -34.89
N PHE A 70 12.73 0.21 -35.70
CA PHE A 70 11.43 0.42 -36.32
C PHE A 70 10.30 0.56 -35.29
N ALA A 71 10.20 -0.37 -34.32
CA ALA A 71 9.21 -0.30 -33.25
C ALA A 71 9.32 1.02 -32.46
N ARG A 72 10.54 1.44 -32.11
CA ARG A 72 10.79 2.71 -31.41
C ARG A 72 10.39 3.92 -32.26
N ALA A 73 10.72 3.93 -33.56
CA ALA A 73 10.36 5.01 -34.46
C ALA A 73 8.84 5.12 -34.60
N LEU A 74 8.15 4.00 -34.86
CA LEU A 74 6.69 3.97 -34.96
C LEU A 74 6.01 4.45 -33.67
N SER A 75 6.48 3.96 -32.51
CA SER A 75 5.99 4.44 -31.19
C SER A 75 6.11 5.95 -31.05
N LYS A 76 7.28 6.52 -31.36
CA LYS A 76 7.53 7.96 -31.28
C LYS A 76 6.58 8.76 -32.18
N GLU A 77 6.36 8.31 -33.41
CA GLU A 77 5.46 9.01 -34.34
C GLU A 77 4.00 8.97 -33.86
N MET A 78 3.56 7.84 -33.30
CA MET A 78 2.23 7.73 -32.69
C MET A 78 2.09 8.67 -31.48
N GLN A 79 3.10 8.68 -30.60
CA GLN A 79 3.13 9.52 -29.40
C GLN A 79 3.17 11.02 -29.69
N LYS A 80 3.72 11.45 -30.84
CA LYS A 80 3.68 12.87 -31.24
C LYS A 80 2.24 13.39 -31.33
N ILE A 81 1.30 12.56 -31.75
CA ILE A 81 -0.12 12.91 -31.87
C ILE A 81 -0.87 12.63 -30.57
N THR A 82 -0.67 11.45 -29.98
CA THR A 82 -1.47 11.05 -28.81
C THR A 82 -1.07 11.77 -27.53
N LYS A 83 0.23 12.11 -27.40
CA LYS A 83 0.90 12.56 -26.18
C LYS A 83 0.85 11.56 -25.02
N ASP A 84 0.48 10.31 -25.33
CA ASP A 84 0.25 9.26 -24.34
C ASP A 84 1.49 8.35 -24.27
N LYS A 85 2.20 8.38 -23.14
CA LYS A 85 3.48 7.68 -22.97
C LYS A 85 3.31 6.16 -22.84
N HIS A 86 2.11 5.67 -22.58
CA HIS A 86 1.83 4.24 -22.50
C HIS A 86 1.75 3.58 -23.89
N LEU A 87 1.38 4.34 -24.93
CA LEU A 87 1.22 3.82 -26.29
C LEU A 87 2.58 3.46 -26.92
N ASN A 88 2.88 2.18 -27.06
CA ASN A 88 4.18 1.72 -27.57
C ASN A 88 4.04 0.48 -28.47
N ILE A 89 4.93 0.36 -29.46
CA ILE A 89 5.11 -0.83 -30.28
C ILE A 89 6.23 -1.67 -29.66
N THR A 90 5.96 -2.95 -29.46
CA THR A 90 6.95 -3.92 -28.99
C THR A 90 7.57 -4.64 -30.19
N PRO A 91 8.91 -4.77 -30.24
CA PRO A 91 9.57 -5.52 -31.30
C PRO A 91 9.32 -7.04 -31.13
N PRO A 92 9.53 -7.84 -32.18
CA PRO A 92 9.53 -9.29 -32.05
C PRO A 92 10.55 -9.74 -31.01
N PRO A 93 10.27 -10.85 -30.30
CA PRO A 93 11.21 -11.42 -29.36
C PRO A 93 12.54 -11.71 -30.07
N PRO A 94 13.68 -11.50 -29.40
CA PRO A 94 14.97 -11.85 -29.99
C PRO A 94 14.98 -13.34 -30.34
N PRO A 95 15.62 -13.74 -31.46
CA PRO A 95 15.79 -15.16 -31.75
C PRO A 95 16.52 -15.83 -30.58
N PRO A 96 16.24 -17.12 -30.31
CA PRO A 96 16.98 -17.88 -29.31
C PRO A 96 18.48 -17.77 -29.60
N HIS A 97 19.30 -17.48 -28.58
CA HIS A 97 20.75 -17.43 -28.77
C HIS A 97 21.26 -18.84 -29.14
N PRO A 98 21.85 -19.04 -30.33
CA PRO A 98 22.29 -20.38 -30.76
C PRO A 98 23.36 -21.00 -29.86
N ASN A 99 24.07 -20.17 -29.08
CA ASN A 99 25.16 -20.53 -28.17
C ASN A 99 24.90 -20.13 -26.71
N SER A 100 23.65 -19.91 -26.25
CA SER A 100 23.46 -19.78 -24.81
C SER A 100 23.55 -21.17 -24.19
N GLU A 101 24.70 -21.51 -23.61
CA GLU A 101 24.88 -22.73 -22.80
C GLU A 101 23.88 -22.83 -21.63
N THR A 102 23.26 -21.70 -21.25
CA THR A 102 22.13 -21.69 -20.31
C THR A 102 20.93 -22.38 -20.94
N ASP A 103 20.69 -23.61 -20.50
CA ASP A 103 19.48 -24.35 -20.82
C ASP A 103 18.24 -23.65 -20.21
N PHE A 104 17.06 -24.09 -20.68
CA PHE A 104 15.78 -23.54 -20.24
C PHE A 104 15.63 -23.50 -18.71
N ILE A 105 16.14 -24.50 -18.00
CA ILE A 105 16.05 -24.60 -16.54
C ILE A 105 16.89 -23.52 -15.88
N THR A 106 18.14 -23.27 -16.30
CA THR A 106 18.94 -22.17 -15.73
C THR A 106 18.23 -20.83 -15.91
N ARG A 107 17.74 -20.56 -17.13
CA ARG A 107 17.01 -19.31 -17.40
C ARG A 107 15.71 -19.22 -16.59
N HIS A 108 15.00 -20.32 -16.44
CA HIS A 108 13.80 -20.39 -15.62
C HIS A 108 14.12 -20.09 -14.15
N LEU A 109 15.17 -20.68 -13.58
CA LEU A 109 15.58 -20.46 -12.20
C LEU A 109 15.97 -19.00 -11.93
N GLU A 110 16.70 -18.34 -12.85
CA GLU A 110 17.01 -16.91 -12.75
C GLU A 110 15.76 -16.00 -12.77
N ILE A 111 14.76 -16.35 -13.56
CA ILE A 111 13.47 -15.63 -13.59
C ILE A 111 12.68 -15.94 -12.31
N TYR A 112 12.76 -17.18 -11.84
CA TYR A 112 12.03 -17.68 -10.68
C TYR A 112 12.48 -17.01 -9.38
N GLU A 113 13.79 -16.80 -9.20
CA GLU A 113 14.33 -16.08 -8.03
C GLU A 113 13.79 -14.64 -7.98
N ARG A 114 13.91 -13.89 -9.07
CA ARG A 114 13.35 -12.54 -9.21
C ARG A 114 11.83 -12.52 -9.04
N PHE A 115 11.15 -13.55 -9.54
CA PHE A 115 9.71 -13.69 -9.34
C PHE A 115 9.39 -13.92 -7.85
N ARG A 116 10.17 -14.72 -7.12
CA ARG A 116 9.96 -14.95 -5.69
C ARG A 116 10.28 -13.73 -4.82
N GLU A 117 11.26 -12.90 -5.18
CA GLU A 117 11.57 -11.65 -4.46
C GLU A 117 10.34 -10.73 -4.34
N GLY A 118 9.48 -10.70 -5.37
CA GLY A 118 8.28 -9.87 -5.36
C GLY A 118 8.54 -8.47 -5.91
N GLY A 119 7.58 -7.58 -5.71
CA GLY A 119 7.68 -6.16 -6.01
C GLY A 119 8.26 -5.34 -4.86
N PHE A 120 9.08 -5.94 -4.00
CA PHE A 120 9.55 -5.34 -2.75
C PHE A 120 11.05 -5.07 -2.78
N GLY A 121 11.45 -3.96 -2.17
CA GLY A 121 12.82 -3.65 -1.82
C GLY A 121 13.03 -3.73 -0.31
N LYS A 122 13.68 -2.72 0.25
CA LYS A 122 13.94 -2.64 1.69
C LYS A 122 12.65 -2.44 2.50
N ILE A 123 12.51 -3.20 3.58
CA ILE A 123 11.43 -3.11 4.57
C ILE A 123 12.08 -3.00 5.95
N ASN A 124 11.83 -1.95 6.71
CA ASN A 124 12.47 -1.73 8.02
C ASN A 124 11.64 -0.81 8.94
N LEU A 125 11.91 -0.89 10.25
CA LEU A 125 11.62 0.17 11.21
C LEU A 125 12.85 1.10 11.35
N LEU A 126 12.68 2.36 11.00
CA LEU A 126 13.71 3.39 11.06
C LEU A 126 13.69 4.15 12.40
N LYS A 127 14.73 4.97 12.63
CA LYS A 127 14.79 5.91 13.76
C LYS A 127 13.49 6.71 13.88
N GLY A 128 13.00 6.86 15.11
CA GLY A 128 11.72 7.51 15.41
C GLY A 128 10.51 6.59 15.36
N ASN A 129 10.72 5.28 15.21
CA ASN A 129 9.66 4.26 15.03
C ASN A 129 8.86 4.49 13.73
N VAL A 130 9.58 4.83 12.66
CA VAL A 130 9.00 5.10 11.34
C VAL A 130 9.13 3.84 10.49
N GLY A 131 8.01 3.26 10.08
CA GLY A 131 7.97 2.16 9.13
C GLY A 131 8.38 2.62 7.74
N TYR A 132 9.19 1.83 7.05
CA TYR A 132 9.62 2.09 5.69
C TYR A 132 9.39 0.86 4.82
N VAL A 133 8.79 1.06 3.66
CA VAL A 133 8.58 0.03 2.64
C VAL A 133 8.97 0.59 1.28
N GLU A 134 9.97 -0.01 0.65
CA GLU A 134 10.26 0.23 -0.76
C GLU A 134 9.43 -0.73 -1.63
N LEU A 135 8.61 -0.17 -2.50
CA LEU A 135 7.86 -0.94 -3.49
C LEU A 135 8.50 -0.71 -4.85
N LYS A 136 9.06 -1.76 -5.44
CA LYS A 136 9.69 -1.75 -6.78
C LYS A 136 8.71 -2.08 -7.91
N GLY A 137 7.54 -2.63 -7.58
CA GLY A 137 6.47 -2.90 -8.52
C GLY A 137 5.21 -3.41 -7.84
N PHE A 138 4.06 -3.29 -8.51
CA PHE A 138 2.80 -3.83 -8.02
C PHE A 138 2.48 -5.16 -8.69
N ARG A 139 2.44 -6.24 -7.92
CA ARG A 139 2.22 -7.61 -8.42
C ARG A 139 1.07 -8.28 -7.66
N LYS A 140 0.12 -8.86 -8.38
CA LYS A 140 -1.07 -9.45 -7.75
C LYS A 140 -0.71 -10.61 -6.80
N GLU A 141 0.35 -11.33 -7.12
CA GLU A 141 0.82 -12.51 -6.39
C GLU A 141 1.40 -12.17 -5.02
N ASP A 142 1.71 -10.89 -4.78
CA ASP A 142 2.35 -10.42 -3.55
C ASP A 142 1.36 -10.11 -2.41
N ILE A 143 0.04 -10.26 -2.60
CA ILE A 143 -0.98 -9.99 -1.55
C ILE A 143 -0.63 -10.61 -0.19
N PRO A 144 -0.23 -11.91 -0.08
CA PRO A 144 0.10 -12.50 1.22
C PRO A 144 1.28 -11.83 1.91
N LYS A 145 2.24 -11.30 1.15
CA LYS A 145 3.41 -10.59 1.68
C LYS A 145 3.04 -9.20 2.19
N VAL A 146 2.06 -8.54 1.58
CA VAL A 146 1.54 -7.25 2.07
C VAL A 146 1.03 -7.39 3.50
N ASP A 147 0.25 -8.44 3.79
CA ASP A 147 -0.27 -8.68 5.13
C ASP A 147 0.85 -8.86 6.15
N ALA A 148 1.88 -9.65 5.81
CA ALA A 148 3.03 -9.87 6.68
C ALA A 148 3.84 -8.59 6.94
N ILE A 149 4.03 -7.76 5.90
CA ILE A 149 4.72 -6.46 6.04
C ILE A 149 3.92 -5.52 6.94
N MET A 150 2.59 -5.45 6.75
CA MET A 150 1.75 -4.58 7.56
C MET A 150 1.63 -5.06 9.02
N ASP A 151 1.73 -6.37 9.26
CA ASP A 151 1.85 -6.92 10.62
C ASP A 151 3.20 -6.58 11.27
N TYR A 152 4.30 -6.73 10.52
CA TYR A 152 5.64 -6.31 10.96
C TYR A 152 5.68 -4.81 11.32
N LEU A 153 4.99 -3.97 10.55
CA LEU A 153 4.86 -2.53 10.80
C LEU A 153 3.69 -2.17 11.73
N SER A 154 3.10 -3.14 12.45
CA SER A 154 1.90 -2.92 13.28
C SER A 154 2.13 -2.01 14.49
N THR A 155 3.38 -1.69 14.82
CA THR A 155 3.75 -0.76 15.89
C THR A 155 4.32 0.55 15.39
N ALA A 156 4.44 0.77 14.06
CA ALA A 156 5.03 1.98 13.50
C ALA A 156 4.18 3.23 13.77
N ASP A 157 4.81 4.32 14.24
CA ASP A 157 4.12 5.57 14.56
C ASP A 157 3.96 6.49 13.33
N ALA A 158 4.69 6.22 12.24
CA ALA A 158 4.50 6.80 10.91
C ALA A 158 4.97 5.79 9.86
N ILE A 159 4.52 5.91 8.61
CA ILE A 159 4.91 5.02 7.51
C ILE A 159 5.36 5.84 6.30
N ILE A 160 6.46 5.42 5.68
CA ILE A 160 6.97 5.90 4.40
C ILE A 160 6.86 4.76 3.37
N ILE A 161 6.17 5.01 2.26
CA ILE A 161 6.12 4.13 1.10
C ILE A 161 6.97 4.73 -0.01
N ASP A 162 8.05 4.07 -0.40
CA ASP A 162 8.96 4.56 -1.44
C ASP A 162 8.59 3.97 -2.80
N LEU A 163 8.19 4.83 -3.74
CA LEU A 163 7.83 4.50 -5.13
C LEU A 163 8.83 5.09 -6.15
N ARG A 164 9.94 5.68 -5.70
CA ARG A 164 10.92 6.37 -6.57
C ARG A 164 11.55 5.45 -7.62
N GLY A 165 11.47 4.13 -7.44
CA GLY A 165 11.92 3.11 -8.38
C GLY A 165 10.79 2.26 -8.96
N ASN A 166 9.53 2.70 -8.87
CA ASN A 166 8.35 1.89 -9.18
C ASN A 166 7.67 2.31 -10.49
N GLY A 167 7.81 1.50 -11.54
CA GLY A 167 7.15 1.75 -12.84
C GLY A 167 5.68 1.32 -12.89
N GLY A 168 5.09 0.90 -11.77
CA GLY A 168 3.71 0.44 -11.66
C GLY A 168 3.59 -1.08 -11.69
N GLY A 169 2.60 -1.58 -12.44
CA GLY A 169 2.26 -3.00 -12.51
C GLY A 169 0.75 -3.23 -12.40
N ASN A 170 0.39 -4.33 -11.76
CA ASN A 170 -1.00 -4.77 -11.63
C ASN A 170 -1.68 -4.16 -10.40
N SER A 171 -2.92 -4.59 -10.14
CA SER A 171 -3.87 -4.02 -9.18
C SER A 171 -3.52 -4.10 -7.69
N LEU A 172 -2.27 -4.46 -7.31
CA LEU A 172 -1.89 -4.57 -5.88
C LEU A 172 -1.97 -3.23 -5.15
N GLY A 173 -1.85 -2.09 -5.85
CA GLY A 173 -2.01 -0.75 -5.26
C GLY A 173 -3.34 -0.57 -4.51
N LEU A 174 -4.44 -1.17 -5.00
CA LEU A 174 -5.74 -1.15 -4.33
C LEU A 174 -5.69 -1.83 -2.95
N TYR A 175 -5.01 -2.97 -2.85
CA TYR A 175 -4.90 -3.70 -1.59
C TYR A 175 -4.04 -2.93 -0.58
N TRP A 176 -2.94 -2.31 -1.03
CA TRP A 176 -2.16 -1.39 -0.21
C TRP A 176 -3.00 -0.20 0.29
N SER A 177 -3.77 0.45 -0.60
CA SER A 177 -4.65 1.56 -0.22
C SER A 177 -5.68 1.18 0.84
N SER A 178 -6.11 -0.08 0.86
CA SER A 178 -7.12 -0.58 1.79
C SER A 178 -6.64 -0.50 3.25
N TYR A 179 -5.35 -0.74 3.52
CA TYR A 179 -4.78 -0.55 4.85
C TYR A 179 -4.84 0.90 5.34
N PHE A 180 -4.82 1.88 4.43
CA PHE A 180 -4.71 3.30 4.79
C PHE A 180 -6.04 4.06 4.71
N LEU A 181 -7.03 3.50 4.02
CA LEU A 181 -8.34 4.13 3.79
C LEU A 181 -9.50 3.37 4.42
N GLY A 182 -9.32 2.10 4.80
CA GLY A 182 -10.40 1.21 5.20
C GLY A 182 -11.09 0.56 4.00
N GLU A 183 -12.23 -0.09 4.22
CA GLU A 183 -12.95 -0.88 3.22
C GLU A 183 -14.02 -0.06 2.47
N ASN A 184 -14.34 -0.44 1.23
CA ASN A 184 -15.41 0.14 0.40
C ASN A 184 -15.24 1.62 0.04
N ILE A 185 -14.00 2.14 0.08
CA ILE A 185 -13.69 3.52 -0.31
C ILE A 185 -13.42 3.58 -1.82
N PRO A 186 -14.12 4.44 -2.58
CA PRO A 186 -13.88 4.62 -4.01
C PRO A 186 -12.44 5.06 -4.33
N LEU A 187 -11.81 4.40 -5.28
CA LEU A 187 -10.50 4.72 -5.84
C LEU A 187 -10.67 5.21 -7.29
N SER A 188 -9.57 5.54 -7.97
CA SER A 188 -9.61 5.86 -9.39
C SER A 188 -10.26 4.73 -10.19
N GLY A 189 -11.42 5.01 -10.78
CA GLY A 189 -12.17 4.07 -11.62
C GLY A 189 -11.71 4.13 -13.07
N VAL A 190 -12.29 3.27 -13.90
CA VAL A 190 -11.87 3.07 -15.30
C VAL A 190 -13.06 3.23 -16.23
N TYR A 191 -12.96 4.15 -17.20
CA TYR A 191 -13.92 4.30 -18.28
C TYR A 191 -13.37 3.68 -19.58
N GLU A 192 -14.09 2.74 -20.17
CA GLU A 192 -13.75 2.11 -21.45
C GLU A 192 -14.69 2.62 -22.56
N ARG A 193 -14.12 3.16 -23.64
CA ARG A 193 -14.89 3.70 -24.78
C ARG A 193 -15.69 2.64 -25.51
N ARG A 194 -15.10 1.46 -25.74
CA ARG A 194 -15.67 0.45 -26.64
C ARG A 194 -16.98 -0.15 -26.11
N THR A 195 -17.04 -0.32 -24.80
CA THR A 195 -18.22 -0.83 -24.10
C THR A 195 -19.11 0.28 -23.55
N ASP A 196 -18.64 1.53 -23.60
CA ASP A 196 -19.23 2.69 -22.94
C ASP A 196 -19.55 2.44 -21.46
N THR A 197 -18.61 1.79 -20.77
CA THR A 197 -18.78 1.42 -19.36
C THR A 197 -17.80 2.14 -18.45
N TYR A 198 -18.29 2.49 -17.26
CA TYR A 198 -17.47 2.93 -16.15
C TYR A 198 -17.43 1.87 -15.07
N LYS A 199 -16.22 1.39 -14.74
CA LYS A 199 -15.97 0.47 -13.64
C LYS A 199 -15.38 1.24 -12.47
N GLU A 200 -16.13 1.31 -11.38
CA GLU A 200 -15.62 1.82 -10.12
C GLU A 200 -14.64 0.81 -9.50
N LEU A 201 -13.53 1.32 -8.94
CA LEU A 201 -12.63 0.54 -8.09
C LEU A 201 -12.83 0.98 -6.64
N LYS A 202 -12.78 0.03 -5.70
CA LYS A 202 -12.93 0.29 -4.27
C LYS A 202 -11.88 -0.45 -3.47
N THR A 203 -11.48 0.11 -2.34
CA THR A 203 -10.73 -0.64 -1.33
C THR A 203 -11.53 -1.82 -0.79
N VAL A 204 -10.83 -2.82 -0.27
CA VAL A 204 -11.39 -4.08 0.25
C VAL A 204 -11.04 -4.27 1.71
N SER A 205 -11.62 -5.28 2.37
CA SER A 205 -11.15 -5.69 3.69
C SER A 205 -9.73 -6.25 3.64
N VAL A 206 -8.96 -5.97 4.68
CA VAL A 206 -7.59 -6.45 4.87
C VAL A 206 -7.55 -7.43 6.04
N LYS A 207 -6.58 -8.36 6.03
CA LYS A 207 -6.40 -9.30 7.15
C LYS A 207 -5.76 -8.66 8.37
N GLY A 208 -4.86 -7.71 8.16
CA GLY A 208 -4.17 -6.98 9.22
C GLY A 208 -4.98 -5.80 9.74
N ARG A 209 -4.38 -5.03 10.66
CA ARG A 209 -5.01 -3.85 11.22
C ARG A 209 -4.92 -2.66 10.26
N ASN A 210 -6.05 -1.99 10.05
CA ASN A 210 -6.09 -0.70 9.37
C ASN A 210 -5.17 0.34 10.05
N ARG A 211 -4.47 1.12 9.23
CA ARG A 211 -3.53 2.18 9.58
C ARG A 211 -4.06 3.55 9.18
N MET A 212 -5.38 3.77 9.24
CA MET A 212 -6.02 4.99 8.73
C MET A 212 -5.56 6.27 9.42
N GLU A 213 -5.18 6.19 10.70
CA GLU A 213 -4.75 7.36 11.49
C GLU A 213 -3.23 7.56 11.53
N VAL A 214 -2.46 6.59 11.05
CA VAL A 214 -0.99 6.63 11.14
C VAL A 214 -0.45 7.59 10.06
N PRO A 215 0.39 8.59 10.40
CA PRO A 215 1.01 9.47 9.41
C PRO A 215 1.62 8.68 8.24
N LEU A 216 1.32 9.11 7.01
CA LEU A 216 1.70 8.40 5.78
C LEU A 216 2.37 9.35 4.80
N PHE A 217 3.54 8.94 4.33
CA PHE A 217 4.33 9.66 3.33
C PHE A 217 4.59 8.73 2.16
N VAL A 218 4.54 9.27 0.94
CA VAL A 218 4.82 8.51 -0.29
C VAL A 218 5.91 9.22 -1.06
N LEU A 219 6.98 8.50 -1.41
CA LEU A 219 8.08 9.06 -2.18
C LEU A 219 7.90 8.79 -3.67
N THR A 220 8.07 9.82 -4.48
CA THR A 220 7.91 9.74 -5.94
C THR A 220 9.13 10.27 -6.68
N SER A 221 9.33 9.80 -7.89
CA SER A 221 10.32 10.33 -8.84
C SER A 221 9.72 10.45 -10.23
N ASP A 222 10.48 11.03 -11.17
CA ASP A 222 10.14 11.02 -12.60
C ASP A 222 9.94 9.61 -13.20
N PHE A 223 10.53 8.59 -12.58
CA PHE A 223 10.40 7.18 -12.95
C PHE A 223 9.08 6.55 -12.44
N THR A 224 8.48 7.09 -11.38
CA THR A 224 7.22 6.56 -10.85
C THR A 224 6.14 6.60 -11.93
N PHE A 225 5.51 5.46 -12.22
CA PHE A 225 4.61 5.35 -13.37
C PHE A 225 3.39 4.42 -13.15
N SER A 226 2.33 4.62 -13.92
CA SER A 226 1.19 3.71 -14.03
C SER A 226 0.49 3.42 -12.69
N ALA A 227 0.31 2.16 -12.30
CA ALA A 227 -0.36 1.78 -11.05
C ALA A 227 0.27 2.41 -9.78
N ALA A 228 1.56 2.75 -9.81
CA ALA A 228 2.20 3.45 -8.70
C ALA A 228 1.73 4.90 -8.57
N GLU A 229 1.51 5.57 -9.70
CA GLU A 229 0.91 6.89 -9.74
C GLU A 229 -0.54 6.84 -9.27
N ALA A 230 -1.31 5.82 -9.66
CA ALA A 230 -2.69 5.65 -9.20
C ALA A 230 -2.77 5.55 -7.66
N PHE A 231 -1.88 4.75 -7.06
CA PHE A 231 -1.78 4.62 -5.60
C PHE A 231 -1.44 5.97 -4.93
N ALA A 232 -0.43 6.69 -5.43
CA ALA A 232 -0.07 8.00 -4.90
C ALA A 232 -1.22 9.02 -5.05
N TYR A 233 -1.84 9.08 -6.23
CA TYR A 233 -2.90 10.04 -6.56
C TYR A 233 -4.17 9.81 -5.73
N ASP A 234 -4.58 8.55 -5.54
CA ASP A 234 -5.76 8.22 -4.74
C ASP A 234 -5.57 8.55 -3.25
N LEU A 235 -4.37 8.34 -2.71
CA LEU A 235 -4.06 8.74 -1.33
C LEU A 235 -3.94 10.26 -1.19
N GLN A 236 -3.30 10.93 -2.16
CA GLN A 236 -3.11 12.38 -2.15
C GLN A 236 -4.45 13.12 -2.28
N SER A 237 -5.29 12.73 -3.25
CA SER A 237 -6.61 13.36 -3.47
C SER A 237 -7.53 13.29 -2.24
N ARG A 238 -7.26 12.34 -1.34
CA ARG A 238 -7.96 12.14 -0.05
C ARG A 238 -7.29 12.84 1.12
N LYS A 239 -6.19 13.56 0.89
CA LYS A 239 -5.31 14.11 1.94
C LYS A 239 -4.84 13.04 2.93
N ARG A 240 -4.74 11.79 2.47
CA ARG A 240 -4.36 10.66 3.31
C ARG A 240 -2.85 10.54 3.40
N ALA A 241 -2.14 10.73 2.30
CA ALA A 241 -0.68 10.73 2.28
C ALA A 241 -0.14 12.10 1.86
N ILE A 242 1.06 12.43 2.33
CA ILE A 242 1.86 13.53 1.81
C ILE A 242 2.83 12.95 0.78
N ILE A 243 2.75 13.44 -0.46
CA ILE A 243 3.60 13.04 -1.57
C ILE A 243 4.86 13.91 -1.59
N ILE A 244 6.05 13.29 -1.58
CA ILE A 244 7.33 13.98 -1.47
C ILE A 244 8.28 13.47 -2.56
N GLY A 245 8.91 14.39 -3.29
CA GLY A 245 9.87 14.05 -4.34
C GLY A 245 9.56 14.80 -5.62
N GLU A 246 9.66 14.11 -6.75
CA GLU A 246 9.48 14.72 -8.08
C GLU A 246 8.09 14.39 -8.66
N SER A 247 7.68 15.18 -9.66
CA SER A 247 6.51 14.89 -10.47
C SER A 247 6.70 13.58 -11.23
N THR A 248 5.67 12.74 -11.22
CA THR A 248 5.74 11.38 -11.80
C THR A 248 5.64 11.38 -13.33
N GLY A 249 5.84 10.23 -13.96
CA GLY A 249 5.99 10.15 -15.41
C GLY A 249 4.73 10.44 -16.23
N GLY A 250 3.53 10.35 -15.64
CA GLY A 250 2.26 10.78 -16.24
C GLY A 250 1.57 9.72 -17.10
N GLY A 251 1.56 8.46 -16.67
CA GLY A 251 0.85 7.37 -17.34
C GLY A 251 -0.39 6.97 -16.56
N ALA A 252 -1.55 7.49 -16.88
CA ALA A 252 -2.79 7.21 -16.15
C ALA A 252 -3.67 6.15 -16.78
N HIS A 253 -3.57 5.97 -18.09
CA HIS A 253 -4.52 5.14 -18.83
C HIS A 253 -4.19 3.63 -18.77
N PRO A 254 -5.16 2.76 -18.41
CA PRO A 254 -4.99 1.32 -18.50
C PRO A 254 -4.71 0.85 -19.92
N VAL A 255 -3.77 -0.09 -20.05
CA VAL A 255 -3.30 -0.61 -21.33
C VAL A 255 -3.65 -2.07 -21.55
N ASN A 256 -3.78 -2.45 -22.83
CA ASN A 256 -3.76 -3.84 -23.28
C ASN A 256 -2.54 -4.05 -24.18
N HIS A 257 -2.00 -5.27 -24.15
CA HIS A 257 -1.02 -5.72 -25.14
C HIS A 257 -1.73 -6.56 -26.21
N MET A 258 -1.60 -6.16 -27.47
CA MET A 258 -2.22 -6.84 -28.61
C MET A 258 -1.16 -7.24 -29.64
N PRO A 259 -1.26 -8.42 -30.25
CA PRO A 259 -0.30 -8.85 -31.26
C PRO A 259 -0.46 -8.05 -32.56
N LEU A 260 0.68 -7.79 -33.22
CA LEU A 260 0.77 -7.30 -34.59
C LEU A 260 1.40 -8.41 -35.46
N THR A 261 1.48 -8.16 -36.78
CA THR A 261 2.17 -9.04 -37.71
C THR A 261 3.69 -9.10 -37.42
N GLY A 262 4.35 -10.16 -37.86
CA GLY A 262 5.81 -10.33 -37.74
C GLY A 262 6.33 -10.50 -36.31
N GLY A 263 5.47 -10.88 -35.37
CA GLY A 263 5.82 -11.03 -33.95
C GLY A 263 5.93 -9.72 -33.17
N TYR A 264 5.65 -8.58 -33.81
CA TYR A 264 5.51 -7.31 -33.11
C TYR A 264 4.25 -7.32 -32.22
N GLY A 265 4.17 -6.36 -31.30
CA GLY A 265 2.96 -6.10 -30.54
C GLY A 265 2.73 -4.60 -30.38
N ILE A 266 1.56 -4.27 -29.83
CA ILE A 266 1.19 -2.90 -29.46
C ILE A 266 0.64 -2.90 -28.04
N ILE A 267 1.25 -2.06 -27.20
CA ILE A 267 0.72 -1.69 -25.89
C ILE A 267 -0.12 -0.44 -26.12
N MET A 268 -1.43 -0.54 -25.88
CA MET A 268 -2.37 0.53 -26.20
C MET A 268 -3.31 0.84 -25.03
N PRO A 269 -3.45 2.13 -24.68
CA PRO A 269 -4.50 2.62 -23.79
C PRO A 269 -5.89 2.33 -24.35
N TYR A 270 -6.64 1.45 -23.68
CA TYR A 270 -8.01 1.10 -24.07
C TYR A 270 -9.08 1.79 -23.21
N ALA A 271 -8.66 2.27 -22.05
CA ALA A 271 -9.51 2.93 -21.08
C ALA A 271 -8.84 4.18 -20.52
N ARG A 272 -9.59 5.02 -19.82
CA ARG A 272 -9.04 6.14 -19.04
C ARG A 272 -9.38 5.99 -17.57
N SER A 273 -8.40 6.29 -16.73
CA SER A 273 -8.62 6.41 -15.28
C SER A 273 -9.34 7.71 -14.96
N ILE A 274 -10.26 7.69 -14.00
CA ILE A 274 -10.99 8.86 -13.51
C ILE A 274 -11.04 8.77 -11.99
N ASN A 275 -10.45 9.74 -11.31
CA ASN A 275 -10.50 9.80 -9.85
C ASN A 275 -11.86 10.36 -9.38
N PRO A 276 -12.49 9.74 -8.36
CA PRO A 276 -13.83 10.10 -7.92
C PRO A 276 -13.91 11.47 -7.23
N ILE A 277 -12.78 12.03 -6.76
CA ILE A 277 -12.73 13.32 -6.06
C ILE A 277 -12.38 14.43 -7.04
N THR A 278 -11.25 14.31 -7.73
CA THR A 278 -10.75 15.35 -8.65
C THR A 278 -11.48 15.38 -9.98
N LYS A 279 -12.26 14.33 -10.31
CA LYS A 279 -12.99 14.14 -11.57
C LYS A 279 -12.08 14.15 -12.82
N THR A 280 -10.77 14.01 -12.62
CA THR A 280 -9.72 13.98 -13.64
C THR A 280 -8.70 12.87 -13.31
N ASN A 281 -7.54 12.88 -13.95
CA ASN A 281 -6.42 11.97 -13.70
C ASN A 281 -5.06 12.67 -13.86
N TRP A 282 -3.98 11.89 -13.78
CA TRP A 282 -2.58 12.36 -13.85
C TRP A 282 -1.94 12.20 -15.23
N GLU A 283 -2.71 11.90 -16.30
CA GLU A 283 -2.15 11.65 -17.63
C GLU A 283 -1.36 12.86 -18.14
N GLY A 284 -0.15 12.61 -18.65
CA GLY A 284 0.71 13.60 -19.29
C GLY A 284 1.37 14.60 -18.34
N VAL A 285 0.79 14.85 -17.17
CA VAL A 285 1.32 15.77 -16.15
C VAL A 285 2.02 15.07 -15.00
N GLY A 286 1.61 13.84 -14.68
CA GLY A 286 2.05 13.13 -13.48
C GLY A 286 1.36 13.63 -12.21
N VAL A 287 1.48 12.84 -11.15
CA VAL A 287 1.15 13.22 -9.77
C VAL A 287 2.15 14.29 -9.35
N GLN A 288 1.64 15.46 -8.97
CA GLN A 288 2.47 16.55 -8.46
C GLN A 288 2.74 16.31 -6.98
N PRO A 289 4.00 16.37 -6.51
CA PRO A 289 4.32 16.19 -5.10
C PRO A 289 3.76 17.35 -4.26
N ASP A 290 3.29 17.06 -3.04
CA ASP A 290 2.92 18.08 -2.06
C ASP A 290 4.16 18.85 -1.59
N ILE A 291 5.31 18.16 -1.52
CA ILE A 291 6.61 18.72 -1.18
C ILE A 291 7.60 18.38 -2.29
N PRO A 292 7.82 19.30 -3.26
CA PRO A 292 8.74 19.08 -4.36
C PRO A 292 10.19 19.14 -3.89
N VAL A 293 10.93 18.05 -4.09
CA VAL A 293 12.38 17.91 -3.84
C VAL A 293 12.96 16.93 -4.86
N THR A 294 14.28 16.87 -5.01
CA THR A 294 14.88 15.88 -5.93
C THR A 294 14.66 14.45 -5.45
N LYS A 295 14.75 13.48 -6.37
CA LYS A 295 14.71 12.05 -6.03
C LYS A 295 15.69 11.70 -4.91
N GLU A 296 16.88 12.27 -4.90
CA GLU A 296 17.94 12.01 -3.93
C GLU A 296 17.58 12.57 -2.54
N GLU A 297 16.95 13.74 -2.48
CA GLU A 297 16.57 14.43 -1.24
C GLU A 297 15.28 13.88 -0.60
N ALA A 298 14.38 13.30 -1.41
CA ALA A 298 13.04 12.86 -1.01
C ALA A 298 13.02 12.00 0.25
N PHE A 299 13.94 11.02 0.36
CA PHE A 299 14.00 10.16 1.55
C PHE A 299 14.37 10.93 2.80
N SER A 300 15.43 11.75 2.74
CA SER A 300 15.86 12.50 3.91
C SER A 300 14.77 13.46 4.38
N LYS A 301 14.10 14.13 3.43
CA LYS A 301 13.02 15.06 3.76
C LYS A 301 11.81 14.34 4.37
N ALA A 302 11.40 13.23 3.79
CA ALA A 302 10.28 12.46 4.30
C ALA A 302 10.58 11.86 5.68
N HIS A 303 11.81 11.37 5.91
CA HIS A 303 12.17 10.81 7.21
C HIS A 303 12.18 11.86 8.32
N GLU A 304 12.69 13.06 8.05
CA GLU A 304 12.60 14.22 8.96
C GLU A 304 11.15 14.49 9.37
N LEU A 305 10.26 14.64 8.39
CA LEU A 305 8.84 14.93 8.63
C LEU A 305 8.11 13.76 9.32
N ALA A 306 8.45 12.53 8.94
CA ALA A 306 7.88 11.33 9.53
C ALA A 306 8.28 11.15 10.99
N ILE A 307 9.52 11.50 11.39
CA ILE A 307 9.93 11.47 12.80
C ILE A 307 9.07 12.46 13.62
N LYS A 308 8.87 13.67 13.10
CA LYS A 308 8.03 14.66 13.77
C LYS A 308 6.59 14.15 13.89
N ALA A 309 6.00 13.70 12.79
CA ALA A 309 4.63 13.22 12.76
C ALA A 309 4.42 11.97 13.63
N ALA A 310 5.41 11.06 13.66
CA ALA A 310 5.41 9.89 14.54
C ALA A 310 5.42 10.29 16.01
N THR A 311 6.24 11.29 16.36
CA THR A 311 6.32 11.82 17.72
C THR A 311 4.99 12.45 18.13
N ASP A 312 4.43 13.31 17.29
CA ASP A 312 3.13 13.93 17.51
C ASP A 312 2.04 12.84 17.66
N TYR A 313 1.97 11.86 16.75
CA TYR A 313 1.01 10.76 16.79
C TYR A 313 1.08 9.91 18.06
N ARG A 314 2.30 9.65 18.55
CA ARG A 314 2.56 8.88 19.76
C ARG A 314 2.21 9.66 21.01
N GLU A 315 2.66 10.90 21.12
CA GLU A 315 2.58 11.68 22.36
C GLU A 315 1.23 12.36 22.58
N GLU A 316 0.49 12.69 21.52
CA GLU A 316 -0.79 13.38 21.60
C GLU A 316 -1.80 12.75 22.58
N PRO A 317 -2.10 11.42 22.51
CA PRO A 317 -3.02 10.80 23.45
C PRO A 317 -2.49 10.82 24.90
N PHE A 318 -1.17 10.69 25.11
CA PHE A 318 -0.58 10.77 26.45
C PHE A 318 -0.65 12.19 27.01
N ASN A 319 -0.41 13.21 26.19
CA ASN A 319 -0.49 14.61 26.59
C ASN A 319 -1.92 15.02 26.95
N LYS A 320 -2.91 14.58 26.17
CA LYS A 320 -4.33 14.72 26.53
C LYS A 320 -4.66 14.03 27.85
N LEU A 321 -4.24 12.77 28.00
CA LEU A 321 -4.50 11.99 29.20
C LEU A 321 -3.90 12.67 30.44
N LYS A 322 -2.63 13.09 30.36
CA LYS A 322 -1.94 13.84 31.42
C LYS A 322 -2.69 15.13 31.77
N THR A 323 -3.13 15.89 30.78
CA THR A 323 -3.87 17.15 31.00
C THR A 323 -5.15 16.92 31.79
N ILE A 324 -5.88 15.84 31.49
CA ILE A 324 -7.11 15.48 32.21
C ILE A 324 -6.78 15.01 33.64
N LEU A 325 -5.80 14.12 33.79
CA LEU A 325 -5.45 13.52 35.08
C LEU A 325 -4.86 14.52 36.09
N LEU A 326 -4.31 15.66 35.64
CA LEU A 326 -3.79 16.71 36.50
C LEU A 326 -4.85 17.73 36.96
N LYS A 327 -6.12 17.58 36.55
CA LYS A 327 -7.21 18.42 37.05
C LYS A 327 -7.43 18.17 38.55
N LYS A 328 -7.69 19.25 39.31
CA LYS A 328 -7.98 19.16 40.75
C LYS A 328 -9.20 18.28 41.06
N LYS A 329 -10.17 18.24 40.15
CA LYS A 329 -11.38 17.42 40.23
C LYS A 329 -11.73 16.93 38.84
N LEU A 330 -12.01 15.64 38.72
CA LEU A 330 -12.44 15.00 37.49
C LEU A 330 -13.97 14.93 37.45
N THR A 331 -14.54 15.30 36.32
CA THR A 331 -15.97 15.14 36.03
C THR A 331 -16.24 13.76 35.42
N THR A 332 -17.50 13.37 35.28
CA THR A 332 -17.87 12.13 34.57
C THR A 332 -17.45 12.16 33.09
N ASP A 333 -17.46 13.34 32.46
CA ASP A 333 -16.97 13.52 31.10
C ASP A 333 -15.46 13.27 31.03
N ASP A 334 -14.70 13.81 31.99
CA ASP A 334 -13.25 13.56 32.10
C ASP A 334 -12.94 12.06 32.24
N GLU A 335 -13.68 11.35 33.09
CA GLU A 335 -13.53 9.89 33.24
C GLU A 335 -13.84 9.13 31.95
N SER A 336 -14.83 9.58 31.17
CA SER A 336 -15.13 9.01 29.85
C SER A 336 -13.95 9.23 28.89
N GLN A 337 -13.39 10.44 28.86
CA GLN A 337 -12.23 10.76 28.04
C GLN A 337 -10.99 9.94 28.45
N VAL A 338 -10.78 9.71 29.74
CA VAL A 338 -9.71 8.80 30.23
C VAL A 338 -9.90 7.38 29.68
N TYR A 339 -11.14 6.86 29.73
CA TYR A 339 -11.46 5.56 29.15
C TYR A 339 -11.18 5.50 27.64
N ASP A 340 -11.62 6.52 26.89
CA ASP A 340 -11.44 6.58 25.44
C ASP A 340 -9.94 6.65 25.07
N LEU A 341 -9.16 7.47 25.79
CA LEU A 341 -7.72 7.60 25.58
C LEU A 341 -6.93 6.33 25.92
N ILE A 342 -7.25 5.66 27.04
CA ILE A 342 -6.60 4.39 27.39
C ILE A 342 -6.96 3.30 26.37
N SER A 343 -8.23 3.25 25.95
CA SER A 343 -8.68 2.32 24.91
C SER A 343 -7.97 2.58 23.59
N LEU A 344 -7.78 3.85 23.22
CA LEU A 344 -7.01 4.26 22.04
C LEU A 344 -5.55 3.81 22.14
N LEU A 345 -4.87 4.09 23.26
CA LEU A 345 -3.47 3.71 23.50
C LEU A 345 -3.26 2.20 23.42
N LEU A 346 -4.14 1.41 24.05
CA LEU A 346 -4.12 -0.05 23.94
C LEU A 346 -4.36 -0.51 22.51
N SER A 347 -5.36 0.08 21.84
CA SER A 347 -5.63 -0.27 20.45
C SER A 347 -4.38 -0.05 19.62
N ARG A 348 -3.72 1.13 19.74
CA ARG A 348 -2.49 1.55 19.04
C ARG A 348 -1.24 0.74 19.41
N LYS A 349 -1.32 -0.16 20.41
CA LYS A 349 -0.17 -0.86 21.01
C LYS A 349 0.88 0.11 21.58
N HIS A 350 0.44 1.30 22.00
CA HIS A 350 1.31 2.27 22.68
C HIS A 350 1.52 1.91 24.15
N ILE A 351 0.58 1.16 24.73
CA ILE A 351 0.69 0.56 26.06
C ILE A 351 0.18 -0.88 26.00
N GLU A 352 0.68 -1.71 26.92
CA GLU A 352 0.18 -3.06 27.16
C GLU A 352 -0.86 -3.08 28.27
N LYS A 353 -1.65 -4.16 28.34
CA LYS A 353 -2.75 -4.29 29.32
C LYS A 353 -2.28 -4.10 30.76
N PHE A 354 -1.10 -4.62 31.11
CA PHE A 354 -0.55 -4.51 32.46
C PHE A 354 -0.16 -3.07 32.82
N MET A 355 0.32 -2.29 31.84
CA MET A 355 0.77 -0.91 32.04
C MET A 355 -0.37 0.03 32.45
N VAL A 356 -1.63 -0.30 32.11
CA VAL A 356 -2.79 0.47 32.57
C VAL A 356 -2.90 0.43 34.09
N ASN A 357 -2.63 -0.73 34.67
CA ASN A 357 -2.66 -0.92 36.12
C ASN A 357 -1.48 -0.21 36.79
N ASP A 358 -0.28 -0.36 36.23
CA ASP A 358 0.94 0.30 36.72
C ASP A 358 0.78 1.83 36.72
N MET A 359 0.13 2.38 35.69
CA MET A 359 -0.19 3.80 35.62
C MET A 359 -1.15 4.21 36.75
N GLY A 360 -2.17 3.40 37.05
CA GLY A 360 -3.08 3.67 38.17
C GLY A 360 -2.34 3.70 39.52
N TYR A 361 -1.45 2.74 39.76
CA TYR A 361 -0.62 2.69 40.96
C TYR A 361 0.37 3.86 41.03
N PHE A 362 0.98 4.27 39.91
CA PHE A 362 1.84 5.45 39.88
C PHE A 362 1.14 6.70 40.43
N TYR A 363 -0.11 6.97 40.02
CA TYR A 363 -0.87 8.10 40.56
C TYR A 363 -1.29 7.86 42.02
N LEU A 364 -1.63 6.63 42.40
CA LEU A 364 -2.02 6.29 43.77
C LEU A 364 -0.87 6.52 44.76
N ASP A 365 0.33 6.03 44.43
CA ASP A 365 1.55 6.15 45.23
C ASP A 365 2.02 7.60 45.38
N ASN A 366 1.68 8.47 44.42
CA ASN A 366 1.90 9.91 44.48
C ASN A 366 0.73 10.68 45.14
N HIS A 367 -0.17 9.99 45.85
CA HIS A 367 -1.32 10.55 46.54
C HIS A 367 -2.34 11.27 45.63
N GLN A 368 -2.33 10.97 44.33
CA GLN A 368 -3.27 11.51 43.34
C GLN A 368 -4.47 10.57 43.16
N ILE A 369 -5.23 10.40 44.25
CA ILE A 369 -6.30 9.39 44.39
C ILE A 369 -7.36 9.50 43.28
N HIS A 370 -7.82 10.71 42.94
CA HIS A 370 -8.84 10.89 41.90
C HIS A 370 -8.36 10.47 40.51
N SER A 371 -7.09 10.73 40.18
CA SER A 371 -6.47 10.33 38.92
C SER A 371 -6.29 8.81 38.85
N ALA A 372 -5.83 8.20 39.94
CA ALA A 372 -5.73 6.75 40.07
C ALA A 372 -7.08 6.06 39.90
N LEU A 373 -8.14 6.58 40.56
CA LEU A 373 -9.50 6.07 40.44
C LEU A 373 -10.03 6.15 39.00
N ALA A 374 -9.81 7.25 38.28
CA ALA A 374 -10.21 7.38 36.89
C ALA A 374 -9.53 6.32 36.00
N ILE A 375 -8.23 6.07 36.21
CA ILE A 375 -7.48 5.04 35.48
C ILE A 375 -7.98 3.64 35.85
N PHE A 376 -8.13 3.31 37.13
CA PHE A 376 -8.62 2.01 37.56
C PHE A 376 -10.05 1.73 37.08
N LYS A 377 -10.92 2.76 37.07
CA LYS A 377 -12.27 2.67 36.52
C LYS A 377 -12.26 2.40 35.02
N ALA A 378 -11.38 3.08 34.26
CA ALA A 378 -11.17 2.79 32.85
C ALA A 378 -10.65 1.36 32.65
N ASN A 379 -9.64 0.94 33.42
CA ASN A 379 -9.08 -0.42 33.39
C ASN A 379 -10.17 -1.49 33.62
N LEU A 380 -11.01 -1.29 34.63
CA LEU A 380 -12.14 -2.15 34.94
C LEU A 380 -13.17 -2.19 33.80
N LYS A 381 -13.47 -1.05 33.17
CA LYS A 381 -14.42 -0.99 32.05
C LYS A 381 -13.88 -1.71 30.81
N ILE A 382 -12.56 -1.64 30.57
CA ILE A 382 -11.90 -2.31 29.45
C ILE A 382 -11.75 -3.82 29.72
N PHE A 383 -11.45 -4.21 30.97
CA PHE A 383 -11.24 -5.60 31.37
C PHE A 383 -12.18 -6.01 32.53
N PRO A 384 -13.50 -6.08 32.31
CA PRO A 384 -14.47 -6.34 33.38
C PRO A 384 -14.36 -7.74 33.99
N GLY A 385 -13.71 -8.68 33.30
CA GLY A 385 -13.43 -10.02 33.79
C GLY A 385 -12.13 -10.14 34.60
N SER A 386 -11.32 -9.08 34.72
CA SER A 386 -10.02 -9.15 35.39
C SER A 386 -10.16 -9.08 36.91
N PRO A 387 -9.74 -10.10 37.67
CA PRO A 387 -9.69 -10.02 39.13
C PRO A 387 -8.83 -8.83 39.60
N ASN A 388 -7.70 -8.61 38.94
CA ASN A 388 -6.78 -7.53 39.24
C ASN A 388 -7.39 -6.14 39.03
N ALA A 389 -8.12 -5.92 37.94
CA ALA A 389 -8.75 -4.62 37.70
C ALA A 389 -9.82 -4.31 38.77
N HIS A 390 -10.54 -5.34 39.25
CA HIS A 390 -11.45 -5.19 40.38
C HIS A 390 -10.73 -4.90 41.69
N ASP A 391 -9.63 -5.60 41.98
CA ASP A 391 -8.86 -5.45 43.22
C ASP A 391 -8.23 -4.05 43.34
N SER A 392 -7.55 -3.59 42.29
CA SER A 392 -6.90 -2.27 42.27
C SER A 392 -7.91 -1.11 42.32
N TYR A 393 -9.07 -1.26 41.66
CA TYR A 393 -10.14 -0.26 41.80
C TYR A 393 -10.73 -0.25 43.22
N ALA A 394 -10.85 -1.42 43.87
CA ALA A 394 -11.31 -1.51 45.25
C ALA A 394 -10.37 -0.81 46.23
N GLU A 395 -9.06 -0.94 46.03
CA GLU A 395 -8.03 -0.27 46.82
C GLU A 395 -8.10 1.26 46.67
N GLY A 396 -8.19 1.76 45.43
CA GLY A 396 -8.40 3.18 45.18
C GLY A 396 -9.67 3.71 45.85
N LEU A 397 -10.77 2.96 45.79
CA LEU A 397 -12.05 3.33 46.45
C LEU A 397 -11.92 3.33 47.97
N ALA A 398 -11.20 2.37 48.54
CA ALA A 398 -10.95 2.28 49.98
C ALA A 398 -10.19 3.51 50.49
N LEU A 399 -9.13 3.90 49.78
CA LEU A 399 -8.32 5.09 50.08
C LEU A 399 -9.11 6.39 49.88
N ASN A 400 -10.06 6.43 48.95
CA ASN A 400 -10.98 7.54 48.75
C ASN A 400 -12.16 7.58 49.75
N GLY A 401 -12.24 6.60 50.68
CA GLY A 401 -13.29 6.53 51.71
C GLY A 401 -14.60 5.87 51.25
N GLU A 402 -14.68 5.35 50.03
CA GLU A 402 -15.87 4.72 49.45
C GLU A 402 -16.02 3.24 49.87
N LYS A 403 -16.10 3.01 51.17
CA LYS A 403 -15.96 1.68 51.81
C LYS A 403 -16.91 0.60 51.25
N ASN A 404 -18.17 0.96 50.99
CA ASN A 404 -19.17 0.01 50.47
C ASN A 404 -18.85 -0.45 49.05
N GLN A 405 -18.39 0.49 48.20
CA GLN A 405 -18.00 0.16 46.84
C GLN A 405 -16.70 -0.64 46.83
N ALA A 406 -15.71 -0.26 47.64
CA ALA A 406 -14.47 -1.02 47.81
C ALA A 406 -14.76 -2.48 48.20
N LEU A 407 -15.61 -2.72 49.22
CA LEU A 407 -15.99 -4.07 49.65
C LEU A 407 -16.62 -4.89 48.51
N LYS A 408 -17.48 -4.26 47.69
CA LYS A 408 -18.13 -4.91 46.55
C LYS A 408 -17.09 -5.35 45.51
N HIS A 409 -16.11 -4.51 45.20
CA HIS A 409 -15.09 -4.81 44.21
C HIS A 409 -14.06 -5.84 44.71
N TYR A 410 -13.59 -5.76 45.96
CA TYR A 410 -12.73 -6.81 46.55
C TYR A 410 -13.39 -8.20 46.54
N LYS A 411 -14.68 -8.28 46.92
CA LYS A 411 -15.44 -9.55 46.84
C LYS A 411 -15.52 -10.07 45.40
N LYS A 412 -15.73 -9.17 44.43
CA LYS A 412 -15.80 -9.52 43.02
C LYS A 412 -14.45 -9.99 42.48
N ALA A 413 -13.34 -9.38 42.90
CA ALA A 413 -11.99 -9.80 42.56
C ALA A 413 -11.72 -11.24 43.02
N VAL A 414 -11.99 -11.56 44.30
CA VAL A 414 -11.85 -12.93 44.83
C VAL A 414 -12.71 -13.92 44.06
N LYS A 415 -13.99 -13.59 43.83
CA LYS A 415 -14.90 -14.47 43.09
C LYS A 415 -14.39 -14.78 41.67
N LEU A 416 -13.98 -13.74 40.92
CA LEU A 416 -13.45 -13.92 39.58
C LEU A 416 -12.14 -14.73 39.59
N ALA A 417 -11.26 -14.50 40.57
CA ALA A 417 -10.02 -15.25 40.72
C ALA A 417 -10.25 -16.74 41.03
N GLU A 418 -11.27 -17.07 41.83
CA GLU A 418 -11.68 -18.45 42.09
C GLU A 418 -12.22 -19.12 40.82
N GLU A 419 -13.11 -18.42 40.09
CA GLU A 419 -13.68 -18.91 38.82
C GLU A 419 -12.60 -19.17 37.74
N GLN A 420 -11.50 -18.42 37.78
CA GLN A 420 -10.44 -18.45 36.77
C GLN A 420 -9.22 -19.29 37.18
N ASN A 421 -9.18 -19.84 38.40
CA ASN A 421 -7.97 -20.41 39.00
C ASN A 421 -6.77 -19.45 38.92
N ASP A 422 -6.99 -18.15 39.18
CA ASP A 422 -5.95 -17.12 39.08
C ASP A 422 -4.84 -17.40 40.13
N PRO A 423 -3.56 -17.45 39.74
CA PRO A 423 -2.44 -17.74 40.64
C PRO A 423 -2.31 -16.74 41.80
N ARG A 424 -2.90 -15.54 41.69
CA ARG A 424 -2.89 -14.50 42.72
C ARG A 424 -4.09 -14.57 43.66
N LEU A 425 -4.92 -15.61 43.59
CA LEU A 425 -6.11 -15.78 44.44
C LEU A 425 -5.85 -15.51 45.93
N LEU A 426 -4.75 -16.04 46.47
CA LEU A 426 -4.39 -15.84 47.87
C LEU A 426 -4.13 -14.36 48.21
N SER A 427 -3.56 -13.59 47.28
CA SER A 427 -3.32 -12.16 47.45
C SER A 427 -4.64 -11.40 47.52
N TYR A 428 -5.59 -11.67 46.60
CA TYR A 428 -6.90 -11.01 46.64
C TYR A 428 -7.71 -11.38 47.90
N LYS A 429 -7.62 -12.64 48.37
CA LYS A 429 -8.25 -13.06 49.63
C LYS A 429 -7.67 -12.31 50.83
N LYS A 430 -6.35 -12.13 50.85
CA LYS A 430 -5.66 -11.34 51.87
C LYS A 430 -6.10 -9.87 51.83
N ASN A 431 -6.10 -9.23 50.66
CA ASN A 431 -6.55 -7.84 50.49
C ASN A 431 -7.99 -7.61 51.00
N LEU A 432 -8.92 -8.51 50.64
CA LEU A 432 -10.30 -8.47 51.15
C LEU A 432 -10.37 -8.64 52.68
N SER A 433 -9.56 -9.52 53.25
CA SER A 433 -9.52 -9.76 54.70
C SER A 433 -8.99 -8.54 55.45
N ASP A 434 -7.87 -7.98 54.99
CA ASP A 434 -7.24 -6.79 55.58
C ASP A 434 -8.19 -5.57 55.51
N PHE A 435 -8.89 -5.41 54.38
CA PHE A 435 -9.91 -4.37 54.24
C PHE A 435 -11.12 -4.57 55.18
N LYS A 436 -11.58 -5.82 55.38
CA LYS A 436 -12.67 -6.10 56.35
C LYS A 436 -12.28 -5.77 57.78
N ALA A 437 -11.02 -6.04 58.17
CA ALA A 437 -10.53 -5.72 59.50
C ALA A 437 -10.53 -4.21 59.76
N THR A 438 -10.10 -3.41 58.77
CA THR A 438 -10.05 -1.94 58.88
C THR A 438 -11.44 -1.27 58.91
N ILE A 439 -12.47 -1.85 58.30
CA ILE A 439 -13.84 -1.30 58.42
C ILE A 439 -14.51 -1.68 59.74
N THR A 440 -14.14 -2.81 60.36
CA THR A 440 -14.74 -3.30 61.61
C THR A 440 -14.20 -2.57 62.84
N SER A 441 -12.92 -2.17 62.81
CA SER A 441 -12.29 -1.41 63.90
C SER A 441 -12.80 0.03 64.04
N VAL A 442 -13.38 0.61 62.98
CA VAL A 442 -13.91 1.99 62.97
C VAL A 442 -15.36 2.08 63.48
N THR A 443 -16.09 0.95 63.55
CA THR A 443 -17.48 0.89 64.05
C THR A 443 -17.59 0.49 65.53
N GLY A 444 -16.45 0.24 66.20
CA GLY A 444 -16.36 -0.20 67.60
C GLY A 444 -15.85 0.86 68.58
N GLN A 445 -15.75 2.12 68.15
CA GLN A 445 -15.59 3.34 68.96
C GLN A 445 -16.79 4.23 68.68
#